data_AF-A0A7L3SLU3-F1
#
_entry.id   AF-A0A7L3SLU3-F1
#
_cell.length_a   1.000
_cell.length_b   1.000
_cell.length_c   1.000
_cell.angle_alpha   90.00
_cell.angle_beta   90.00
_cell.angle_gamma   90.00
#
_symmetry.space_group_name_H-M   'P 1'
#
loop_
_entity.id
_entity.type
_entity.pdbx_description
1 polymer ?
#
loop_
_entity_poly.entity_id
_entity_poly.type
_entity_poly.pdbx_seq_one_letter_code
_entity_poly.pdbx_strand_id
1 'polypeptide(L)'
;MPNFAGTWKMRSSENFDELLKALGVNAMLRKVAVAAASKPHVEIRQDGDQFYIKTSTTVRTTEINFKIGESFEEETVDGRKCRSLATWENENKIYCKQTLIEGDGPKTYWTRELANDELIL
;
A
#
# COMPACT_ATOMS: atom_id res chain seq x y z
N MET A 1 -1.88 21.42 -2.64
CA MET A 1 -1.62 19.97 -2.72
C MET A 1 -1.23 19.49 -1.33
N PRO A 2 -1.84 18.42 -0.84
CA PRO A 2 -1.46 17.79 0.42
C PRO A 2 0.00 17.34 0.37
N ASN A 3 0.67 17.39 1.52
CA ASN A 3 2.04 16.93 1.68
C ASN A 3 2.07 15.63 2.49
N PHE A 4 2.25 14.50 1.81
CA PHE A 4 2.38 13.18 2.41
C PHE A 4 3.81 12.87 2.86
N ALA A 5 4.79 13.71 2.48
CA ALA A 5 6.18 13.45 2.73
C ALA A 5 6.46 13.36 4.24
N GLY A 6 7.20 12.33 4.63
CA GLY A 6 7.51 12.09 6.03
C GLY A 6 7.75 10.63 6.34
N THR A 7 7.84 10.38 7.63
CA THR A 7 8.10 9.07 8.19
C THR A 7 6.98 8.68 9.13
N TRP A 8 6.25 7.64 8.75
CA TRP A 8 5.03 7.20 9.40
C TRP A 8 5.29 5.88 10.14
N LYS A 9 4.78 5.81 11.37
CA LYS A 9 4.77 4.60 12.19
C LYS A 9 3.34 4.16 12.38
N MET A 10 3.08 2.87 12.21
CA MET A 10 1.75 2.32 12.43
C MET A 10 1.31 2.54 13.88
N ARG A 11 0.12 3.13 14.03
CA ARG A 11 -0.57 3.30 15.33
C ARG A 11 -1.55 2.17 15.58
N SER A 12 -2.32 1.78 14.56
CA SER A 12 -3.32 0.72 14.59
C SER A 12 -3.36 0.01 13.23
N SER A 13 -3.90 -1.22 13.24
CA SER A 13 -4.19 -2.00 12.05
C SER A 13 -5.42 -2.85 12.31
N GLU A 14 -6.36 -2.83 11.37
CA GLU A 14 -7.61 -3.57 11.46
C GLU A 14 -7.75 -4.45 10.22
N ASN A 15 -8.36 -5.63 10.39
CA ASN A 15 -8.72 -6.56 9.30
C ASN A 15 -7.58 -7.04 8.38
N PHE A 16 -6.31 -6.88 8.74
CA PHE A 16 -5.19 -7.32 7.90
C PHE A 16 -5.19 -8.85 7.65
N ASP A 17 -5.49 -9.68 8.65
CA ASP A 17 -5.62 -11.13 8.46
C ASP A 17 -6.80 -11.49 7.53
N GLU A 18 -7.93 -10.80 7.67
CA GLU A 18 -9.11 -11.03 6.84
C GLU A 18 -8.88 -10.59 5.38
N LEU A 19 -8.12 -9.51 5.15
CA LEU A 19 -7.67 -9.12 3.81
C LEU A 19 -6.82 -10.25 3.17
N LEU A 20 -5.80 -10.73 3.87
CA LEU A 20 -4.94 -11.80 3.36
C LEU A 20 -5.73 -13.09 3.10
N LYS A 21 -6.72 -13.39 3.94
CA LYS A 21 -7.62 -14.53 3.76
C LYS A 21 -8.51 -14.37 2.52
N ALA A 22 -9.06 -13.18 2.27
CA ALA A 22 -9.82 -12.88 1.06
C ALA A 22 -8.96 -12.98 -0.21
N LEU A 23 -7.65 -12.73 -0.11
CA LEU A 23 -6.68 -12.94 -1.18
C LEU A 23 -6.27 -14.41 -1.36
N GLY A 24 -6.80 -15.33 -0.56
CA GLY A 24 -6.51 -16.77 -0.66
C GLY A 24 -5.21 -17.19 0.05
N VAL A 25 -4.59 -16.32 0.84
CA VAL A 25 -3.37 -16.65 1.59
C VAL A 25 -3.70 -17.67 2.69
N ASN A 26 -2.96 -18.78 2.73
CA ASN A 26 -3.20 -19.85 3.71
C ASN A 26 -2.91 -19.39 5.16
N ALA A 27 -3.56 -20.03 6.14
CA ALA A 27 -3.55 -19.58 7.53
C ALA A 27 -2.15 -19.50 8.18
N MET A 28 -1.21 -20.36 7.76
CA MET A 28 0.16 -20.32 8.28
C MET A 28 0.90 -19.08 7.80
N LEU A 29 0.82 -18.78 6.50
CA LEU A 29 1.45 -17.59 5.92
C LEU A 29 0.84 -16.30 6.45
N ARG A 30 -0.49 -16.25 6.69
CA ARG A 30 -1.12 -15.06 7.27
C ARG A 30 -0.63 -14.74 8.67
N LYS A 31 -0.47 -15.74 9.54
CA LYS A 31 0.10 -15.54 10.89
C LYS A 31 1.50 -14.93 10.83
N VAL A 32 2.33 -15.41 9.91
CA VAL A 32 3.68 -14.87 9.69
C VAL A 32 3.60 -13.43 9.18
N ALA A 33 2.73 -13.16 8.20
CA ALA A 33 2.55 -11.82 7.64
C ALA A 33 2.05 -10.80 8.70
N VAL A 34 1.06 -11.17 9.52
CA VAL A 34 0.54 -10.33 10.61
C VAL A 34 1.64 -10.04 11.63
N ALA A 35 2.43 -11.03 12.02
CA ALA A 35 3.54 -10.83 12.94
C ALA A 35 4.61 -9.90 12.33
N ALA A 36 4.95 -10.10 11.06
CA ALA A 36 5.94 -9.31 10.34
C ALA A 36 5.52 -7.85 10.16
N ALA A 37 4.25 -7.64 9.81
CA ALA A 37 3.64 -6.35 9.56
C ALA A 37 3.03 -5.72 10.83
N SER A 38 3.45 -6.16 12.02
CA SER A 38 2.95 -5.62 13.30
C SER A 38 3.43 -4.20 13.58
N LYS A 39 4.58 -3.79 13.01
CA LYS A 39 5.18 -2.46 13.19
C LYS A 39 5.87 -1.97 11.91
N PRO A 40 5.14 -1.79 10.80
CA PRO A 40 5.73 -1.31 9.57
C PRO A 40 6.18 0.13 9.75
N HIS A 41 7.28 0.43 9.08
CA HIS A 41 7.82 1.77 8.92
C HIS A 41 7.57 2.22 7.49
N VAL A 42 6.89 3.35 7.31
CA VAL A 42 6.58 3.89 5.99
C VAL A 42 7.30 5.21 5.81
N GLU A 43 8.16 5.28 4.81
CA GLU A 43 8.79 6.53 4.36
C GLU A 43 8.13 6.96 3.05
N ILE A 44 7.70 8.21 2.99
CA ILE A 44 7.13 8.82 1.79
C ILE A 44 7.98 10.03 1.42
N ARG A 45 8.40 10.09 0.16
CA ARG A 45 8.96 11.29 -0.46
C ARG A 45 8.01 11.73 -1.56
N GLN A 46 7.71 13.02 -1.60
CA GLN A 46 6.79 13.61 -2.55
C GLN A 46 7.43 14.83 -3.20
N ASP A 47 7.38 14.89 -4.52
CA ASP A 47 7.76 16.06 -5.34
C ASP A 47 6.64 16.34 -6.34
N GLY A 48 5.74 17.26 -5.96
CA GLY A 48 4.49 17.50 -6.68
C GLY A 48 3.62 16.24 -6.75
N ASP A 49 3.47 15.70 -7.95
CA ASP A 49 2.74 14.46 -8.25
C ASP A 49 3.64 13.20 -8.29
N GLN A 50 4.95 13.34 -8.11
CA GLN A 50 5.87 12.21 -8.01
C GLN A 50 5.96 11.72 -6.57
N PHE A 51 5.77 10.42 -6.39
CA PHE A 51 5.81 9.76 -5.09
C PHE A 51 6.82 8.63 -5.10
N TYR A 52 7.63 8.59 -4.05
CA TYR A 52 8.37 7.42 -3.63
C TYR A 52 7.82 6.96 -2.29
N ILE A 53 7.56 5.66 -2.19
CA ILE A 53 7.03 5.06 -0.97
C ILE A 53 7.84 3.81 -0.66
N LYS A 54 8.44 3.80 0.53
CA LYS A 54 9.14 2.66 1.09
C LYS A 54 8.39 2.14 2.30
N THR A 55 8.02 0.87 2.28
CA THR A 55 7.39 0.18 3.40
C THR A 55 8.32 -0.91 3.91
N SER A 56 8.78 -0.79 5.15
CA SER A 56 9.71 -1.73 5.79
C SER A 56 9.02 -2.46 6.92
N THR A 57 9.01 -3.79 6.87
CA THR A 57 8.57 -4.70 7.94
C THR A 57 9.76 -5.52 8.45
N THR A 58 9.58 -6.37 9.46
CA THR A 58 10.68 -7.23 9.94
C THR A 58 11.10 -8.30 8.93
N VAL A 59 10.25 -8.62 7.94
CA VAL A 59 10.48 -9.71 6.97
C VAL A 59 10.70 -9.19 5.55
N ARG A 60 10.07 -8.08 5.18
CA ARG A 60 10.08 -7.57 3.80
C ARG A 60 10.16 -6.05 3.78
N THR A 61 10.96 -5.53 2.85
CA THR A 61 10.92 -4.13 2.44
C THR A 61 10.41 -4.05 1.01
N THR A 62 9.45 -3.17 0.75
CA THR A 62 8.95 -2.85 -0.59
C THR A 62 9.16 -1.37 -0.88
N GLU A 63 9.43 -1.06 -2.14
CA GLU A 63 9.66 0.29 -2.63
C GLU A 63 8.89 0.48 -3.93
N ILE A 64 8.10 1.55 -4.02
CA ILE A 64 7.38 1.91 -5.24
C ILE A 64 7.69 3.37 -5.58
N ASN A 65 7.83 3.63 -6.88
CA ASN A 65 7.96 4.98 -7.45
C ASN A 65 6.84 5.13 -8.47
N PHE A 66 6.05 6.19 -8.34
CA PHE A 66 4.97 6.45 -9.28
C PHE A 66 4.73 7.94 -9.41
N LYS A 67 4.01 8.30 -10.48
CA LYS A 67 3.47 9.64 -10.66
C LYS A 67 1.95 9.55 -10.75
N ILE A 68 1.26 10.47 -10.08
CA ILE A 68 -0.21 10.51 -10.13
C ILE A 68 -0.67 10.63 -11.59
N GLY A 69 -1.65 9.80 -11.97
CA GLY A 69 -2.20 9.73 -13.32
C GLY A 69 -1.42 8.85 -14.30
N GLU A 70 -0.25 8.31 -13.90
CA GLU A 70 0.56 7.43 -14.74
C GLU A 70 0.55 5.99 -14.20
N SER A 71 0.52 5.01 -15.11
CA SER A 71 0.56 3.59 -14.73
C SER A 71 1.97 3.17 -14.37
N PHE A 72 2.11 2.34 -13.33
CA PHE A 72 3.39 1.77 -12.89
C PHE A 72 3.22 0.29 -12.55
N GLU A 73 4.33 -0.42 -12.36
CA GLU A 73 4.33 -1.82 -11.93
C GLU A 73 4.65 -1.90 -10.43
N GLU A 74 3.92 -2.72 -9.70
CA GLU A 74 4.20 -3.06 -8.31
C GLU A 74 3.78 -4.51 -8.00
N GLU A 75 3.83 -4.89 -6.73
CA GLU A 75 3.27 -6.16 -6.25
C GLU A 75 2.08 -5.87 -5.34
N THR A 76 1.03 -6.70 -5.44
CA THR A 76 -0.02 -6.75 -4.42
C THR A 76 0.55 -7.18 -3.08
N VAL A 77 -0.20 -7.00 -1.99
CA VAL A 77 0.27 -7.33 -0.64
C VAL A 77 0.64 -8.81 -0.44
N ASP A 78 0.07 -9.70 -1.24
CA ASP A 78 0.38 -11.13 -1.30
C ASP A 78 1.49 -11.49 -2.31
N GLY A 79 2.11 -10.50 -2.95
CA GLY A 79 3.31 -10.66 -3.79
C GLY A 79 3.05 -10.96 -5.27
N ARG A 80 1.82 -10.76 -5.78
CA ARG A 80 1.53 -10.95 -7.20
C ARG A 80 1.82 -9.66 -7.97
N LYS A 81 2.48 -9.77 -9.12
CA LYS A 81 2.78 -8.61 -9.97
C LYS A 81 1.49 -7.99 -10.51
N CYS A 82 1.38 -6.68 -10.39
CA CYS A 82 0.24 -5.91 -10.90
C CYS A 82 0.70 -4.62 -11.58
N ARG A 83 -0.13 -4.15 -12.52
CA ARG A 83 -0.08 -2.77 -13.02
C ARG A 83 -1.05 -1.93 -12.18
N SER A 84 -0.54 -0.81 -11.72
CA SER A 84 -1.23 0.10 -10.82
C SER A 84 -1.40 1.48 -11.42
N LEU A 85 -2.48 2.16 -11.04
CA LEU A 85 -2.77 3.53 -11.43
C LEU A 85 -3.27 4.31 -10.21
N ALA A 86 -2.44 5.25 -9.75
CA ALA A 86 -2.77 6.14 -8.63
C ALA A 86 -3.39 7.44 -9.14
N THR A 87 -4.49 7.86 -8.51
CA THR A 87 -5.24 9.08 -8.83
C THR A 87 -5.69 9.77 -7.55
N TRP A 88 -5.85 11.09 -7.59
CA TRP A 88 -6.52 11.84 -6.53
C TRP A 88 -8.02 11.47 -6.51
N GLU A 89 -8.51 10.92 -5.41
CA GLU A 89 -9.95 10.73 -5.17
C GLU A 89 -10.58 12.02 -4.65
N ASN A 90 -9.85 12.76 -3.81
CA ASN A 90 -10.17 14.10 -3.37
C ASN A 90 -8.88 14.86 -3.03
N GLU A 91 -9.00 16.06 -2.44
CA GLU A 91 -7.85 16.91 -2.12
C GLU A 91 -6.81 16.22 -1.23
N ASN A 92 -7.22 15.35 -0.30
CA ASN A 92 -6.34 14.74 0.70
C ASN A 92 -6.20 13.23 0.58
N LYS A 93 -6.75 12.62 -0.49
CA LYS A 93 -6.83 11.16 -0.63
C LYS A 93 -6.41 10.67 -2.00
N ILE A 94 -5.48 9.73 -1.99
CA ILE A 94 -5.04 8.97 -3.15
C ILE A 94 -5.80 7.65 -3.18
N TYR A 95 -6.32 7.30 -4.35
CA TYR A 95 -6.83 5.97 -4.67
C TYR A 95 -5.94 5.34 -5.72
N CYS A 96 -5.51 4.09 -5.50
CA CYS A 96 -4.70 3.34 -6.45
C CYS A 96 -5.38 2.03 -6.80
N LYS A 97 -5.77 1.90 -8.07
CA LYS A 97 -6.30 0.65 -8.61
C LYS A 97 -5.16 -0.29 -8.96
N GLN A 98 -5.26 -1.55 -8.55
CA GLN A 98 -4.30 -2.60 -8.89
C GLN A 98 -4.95 -3.61 -9.86
N THR A 99 -4.25 -3.95 -10.93
CA THR A 99 -4.69 -4.96 -11.92
C THR A 99 -3.59 -5.98 -12.12
N LEU A 100 -3.85 -7.26 -11.86
CA LEU A 100 -2.85 -8.32 -12.01
C LEU A 100 -2.32 -8.37 -13.45
N ILE A 101 -1.01 -8.57 -13.60
CA ILE A 101 -0.38 -8.75 -14.91
C ILE A 101 -0.71 -10.15 -15.46
N GLU A 102 -0.70 -11.15 -14.58
CA GLU A 102 -0.98 -12.54 -14.92
C GLU A 102 -1.97 -13.17 -13.93
N GLY A 103 -2.83 -14.03 -14.47
CA GLY A 103 -3.83 -14.77 -13.70
C GLY A 103 -5.07 -13.95 -13.32
N ASP A 104 -5.98 -14.62 -12.62
CA ASP A 104 -7.21 -14.04 -12.10
C ASP A 104 -7.15 -13.90 -10.57
N GLY A 105 -7.96 -13.01 -10.02
CA GLY A 105 -8.08 -12.85 -8.58
C GLY A 105 -9.05 -11.75 -8.17
N PRO A 106 -9.19 -11.52 -6.85
CA PRO A 106 -9.98 -10.41 -6.34
C PRO A 106 -9.45 -9.09 -6.91
N LYS A 107 -10.38 -8.16 -7.21
CA LYS A 107 -10.01 -6.78 -7.51
C LYS A 107 -9.38 -6.17 -6.26
N THR A 108 -8.20 -5.59 -6.41
CA THR A 108 -7.46 -4.96 -5.32
C THR A 108 -7.22 -3.49 -5.60
N TYR A 109 -7.14 -2.72 -4.53
CA TYR A 109 -6.79 -1.31 -4.55
C TYR A 109 -6.18 -0.96 -3.19
N TRP A 110 -5.49 0.17 -3.13
CA TRP A 110 -5.08 0.77 -1.86
C TRP A 110 -5.43 2.26 -1.85
N THR A 111 -5.62 2.81 -0.66
CA THR A 111 -5.83 4.24 -0.45
C THR A 111 -4.76 4.83 0.45
N ARG A 112 -4.57 6.15 0.36
CA ARG A 112 -3.79 6.93 1.33
C ARG A 112 -4.47 8.26 1.54
N GLU A 113 -4.89 8.51 2.76
CA GLU A 113 -5.57 9.75 3.15
C GLU A 113 -4.84 10.45 4.29
N LEU A 114 -4.65 11.77 4.18
CA LEU A 114 -4.18 12.59 5.28
C LEU A 114 -5.38 13.17 6.04
N ALA A 115 -5.47 12.88 7.34
CA ALA A 115 -6.50 13.41 8.22
C ALA A 115 -5.93 13.70 9.60
N ASN A 116 -6.03 14.95 10.07
CA ASN A 116 -5.63 15.37 11.42
C ASN A 116 -4.21 14.89 11.83
N ASP A 117 -3.23 15.08 10.95
CA ASP A 117 -1.84 14.62 11.12
C ASP A 117 -1.63 13.10 11.13
N GLU A 118 -2.65 12.33 10.72
CA GLU A 118 -2.57 10.88 10.54
C GLU A 118 -2.58 10.52 9.06
N LEU A 119 -1.88 9.43 8.73
CA LEU A 119 -1.93 8.77 7.44
C LEU A 119 -2.79 7.51 7.56
N ILE A 120 -3.94 7.50 6.89
CA ILE A 120 -4.88 6.39 6.84
C ILE A 120 -4.65 5.62 5.54
N LEU A 121 -4.51 4.29 5.63
CA LEU A 121 -4.25 3.38 4.50
C LEU A 121 -5.49 2.53 4.20
#